data_AF-A0A101CMH7-F1
#
_entry.id   AF-A0A101CMH7-F1
#
_cell.length_a   1.000
_cell.length_b   1.000
_cell.length_c   1.000
_cell.angle_alpha   90.00
_cell.angle_beta   90.00
_cell.angle_gamma   90.00
#
_symmetry.space_group_name_H-M   'P 1'
#
loop_
_entity.id
_entity.type
_entity.pdbx_description
1 polymer ?
#
loop_
_entity_poly.entity_id
_entity_poly.type
_entity_poly.pdbx_seq_one_letter_code
_entity_poly.pdbx_strand_id
1 'polypeptide(L)'
;MPGDAVTVFLGGDVMLGRGVDQILPHPGDPALRESYVRDARAYVGLAEEANGLIPRPVPFRWPWGVALPELDAAAPDVRVINLETSVTRDGDFAPGKGVHYRMSPGNLPCLAAVRPDVCALANNHVLDFGRRGLEETLDCLAGAALRTAGAGRDAVAAGRPAVVPLATGGRLLVFSLGTASSGIPDDWAATEDRSGVAFVEGPSAGAAAAFAGRLRQSKRPGDIAVVSVHWGANWGYGVDRAEIAFAHALVDAGVDIVHGHSSHHPRPLEAYRGRLVLYGCGDLVDDYEGIGGHEGYRDDLRLLYLVSVARDSGRLTGVRMVPLQARRMRLEHATPEDTRWLCDVLDRHGREFGSRVDAGPDGTLTLRPLRATWLV
;
A
#
# COMPACT_ATOMS: atom_id res chain seq x y z
N MET A 1 -29.75 6.79 2.57
CA MET A 1 -29.57 6.83 4.04
C MET A 1 -28.09 6.62 4.34
N PRO A 2 -27.54 6.98 5.52
CA PRO A 2 -26.11 6.78 5.85
C PRO A 2 -25.60 5.31 5.79
N GLY A 3 -26.46 4.32 5.49
CA GLY A 3 -26.11 2.90 5.33
C GLY A 3 -25.93 2.42 3.88
N ASP A 4 -25.79 3.33 2.90
CA ASP A 4 -25.66 2.97 1.48
C ASP A 4 -24.21 3.00 0.93
N ALA A 5 -23.24 3.41 1.75
CA ALA A 5 -21.83 3.46 1.35
C ALA A 5 -20.95 2.55 2.23
N VAL A 6 -19.89 2.04 1.63
CA VAL A 6 -18.81 1.29 2.28
C VAL A 6 -17.57 2.18 2.22
N THR A 7 -16.95 2.44 3.37
CA THR A 7 -15.71 3.22 3.47
C THR A 7 -14.53 2.29 3.68
N VAL A 8 -13.58 2.35 2.76
CA VAL A 8 -12.35 1.56 2.79
C VAL A 8 -11.18 2.49 3.11
N PHE A 9 -10.43 2.16 4.15
CA PHE A 9 -9.10 2.73 4.34
C PHE A 9 -8.10 2.00 3.45
N LEU A 10 -7.37 2.76 2.64
CA LEU A 10 -6.28 2.28 1.81
C LEU A 10 -4.99 2.97 2.27
N GLY A 11 -4.04 2.18 2.75
CA GLY A 11 -2.71 2.64 3.14
C GLY A 11 -1.69 2.54 2.00
N GLY A 12 -0.68 3.40 2.06
CA GLY A 12 0.56 3.26 1.29
C GLY A 12 1.42 2.08 1.74
N ASP A 13 2.69 2.12 1.36
CA ASP A 13 3.65 1.06 1.63
C ASP A 13 4.03 1.02 3.12
N VAL A 14 3.89 -0.15 3.74
CA VAL A 14 4.19 -0.39 5.16
C VAL A 14 5.46 -1.24 5.25
N MET A 15 6.58 -0.56 5.45
CA MET A 15 7.94 -1.11 5.48
C MET A 15 8.49 -1.10 6.92
N LEU A 16 8.09 -2.10 7.71
CA LEU A 16 8.50 -2.19 9.12
C LEU A 16 9.87 -2.86 9.31
N GLY A 17 10.44 -3.51 8.30
CA GLY A 17 11.54 -4.49 8.44
C GLY A 17 12.97 -3.97 8.41
N ARG A 18 13.22 -2.69 8.64
CA ARG A 18 14.59 -2.15 8.63
C ARG A 18 14.84 -1.32 9.89
N GLY A 19 15.07 -0.02 9.79
CA GLY A 19 15.24 0.87 10.93
C GLY A 19 14.05 0.84 11.90
N VAL A 20 12.82 0.73 11.38
CA VAL A 20 11.61 0.62 12.20
C VAL A 20 11.63 -0.63 13.09
N ASP A 21 12.04 -1.80 12.57
CA ASP A 21 12.16 -3.03 13.35
C ASP A 21 13.15 -2.87 14.51
N GLN A 22 14.22 -2.11 14.27
CA GLN A 22 15.31 -1.89 15.23
C GLN A 22 14.95 -0.96 16.40
N ILE A 23 13.88 -0.16 16.29
CA ILE A 23 13.38 0.66 17.40
C ILE A 23 12.29 -0.05 18.22
N LEU A 24 11.72 -1.14 17.71
CA LEU A 24 10.63 -1.88 18.35
C LEU A 24 11.11 -2.84 19.47
N PRO A 25 10.21 -3.42 20.29
CA PRO A 25 10.57 -4.23 21.46
C PRO A 25 11.34 -5.53 21.17
N HIS A 26 11.20 -6.11 19.98
CA HIS A 26 11.80 -7.41 19.62
C HIS A 26 12.60 -7.34 18.31
N PRO A 27 13.64 -6.47 18.23
CA PRO A 27 14.37 -6.26 16.99
C PRO A 27 15.01 -7.56 16.50
N GLY A 28 14.94 -7.78 15.20
CA GLY A 28 15.60 -8.88 14.50
C GLY A 28 17.08 -8.60 14.27
N ASP A 29 17.72 -9.49 13.51
CA ASP A 29 19.10 -9.31 13.05
C ASP A 29 19.22 -8.05 12.17
N PRO A 30 20.02 -7.04 12.57
CA PRO A 30 20.16 -5.80 11.81
C PRO A 30 21.02 -5.94 10.55
N ALA A 31 21.64 -7.09 10.30
CA ALA A 31 22.55 -7.26 9.17
C ALA A 31 21.86 -6.99 7.83
N LEU A 32 22.52 -6.20 6.99
CA LEU A 32 22.06 -5.87 5.63
C LEU A 32 23.14 -6.19 4.59
N ARG A 33 22.71 -6.46 3.36
CA ARG A 33 23.60 -6.69 2.21
C ARG A 33 23.60 -5.57 1.18
N GLU A 34 23.08 -4.40 1.54
CA GLU A 34 23.05 -3.23 0.66
C GLU A 34 24.47 -2.71 0.37
N SER A 35 24.63 -1.97 -0.73
CA SER A 35 25.94 -1.50 -1.18
C SER A 35 26.51 -0.39 -0.30
N TYR A 36 25.65 0.38 0.36
CA TYR A 36 26.01 1.57 1.14
C TYR A 36 25.82 1.39 2.66
N VAL A 37 24.86 0.56 3.10
CA VAL A 37 24.59 0.31 4.53
C VAL A 37 24.58 -1.20 4.80
N ARG A 38 25.23 -1.61 5.90
CA ARG A 38 25.37 -3.01 6.32
C ARG A 38 24.63 -3.34 7.62
N ASP A 39 24.08 -2.34 8.28
CA ASP A 39 23.39 -2.46 9.56
C ASP A 39 22.15 -1.55 9.58
N ALA A 40 20.98 -2.14 9.80
CA ALA A 40 19.70 -1.44 9.77
C ALA A 40 19.60 -0.31 10.81
N ARG A 41 20.42 -0.32 11.87
CA ARG A 41 20.45 0.75 12.87
C ARG A 41 21.01 2.06 12.33
N ALA A 42 21.71 2.03 11.19
CA ALA A 42 22.18 3.24 10.52
C ALA A 42 21.01 4.14 10.07
N TYR A 43 19.90 3.57 9.61
CA TYR A 43 18.69 4.35 9.25
C TYR A 43 18.05 5.01 10.47
N VAL A 44 18.15 4.38 11.64
CA VAL A 44 17.72 5.03 12.89
C VAL A 44 18.59 6.23 13.20
N GLY A 45 19.92 6.14 12.98
CA GLY A 45 20.83 7.27 13.11
C GLY A 45 20.52 8.42 12.16
N LEU A 46 20.22 8.11 10.89
CA LEU A 46 19.81 9.13 9.90
C LEU A 46 18.52 9.85 10.30
N ALA A 47 17.51 9.09 10.75
CA ALA A 47 16.26 9.66 11.23
C ALA A 47 16.47 10.55 12.47
N GLU A 48 17.35 10.16 13.39
CA GLU A 48 17.67 10.96 14.58
C GLU A 48 18.46 12.23 14.27
N GLU A 49 19.36 12.18 13.29
CA GLU A 49 20.08 13.36 12.81
C GLU A 49 19.12 14.37 12.18
N ALA A 50 18.13 13.89 11.41
CA ALA A 50 17.14 14.72 10.75
C ALA A 50 16.07 15.27 11.72
N ASN A 51 15.57 14.45 12.64
CA ASN A 51 14.34 14.74 13.39
C ASN A 51 14.46 14.58 14.92
N GLY A 52 15.66 14.33 15.43
CA GLY A 52 15.94 14.19 16.87
C GLY A 52 15.75 12.77 17.41
N LEU A 53 16.17 12.56 18.65
CA LEU A 53 16.28 11.24 19.28
C LEU A 53 14.96 10.44 19.28
N ILE A 54 15.08 9.14 19.03
CA ILE A 54 13.98 8.16 19.08
C ILE A 54 14.19 7.29 20.34
N PRO A 55 13.23 7.24 21.28
CA PRO A 55 13.32 6.34 22.43
C PRO A 55 13.44 4.89 21.99
N ARG A 56 14.20 4.03 22.68
CA ARG A 56 14.31 2.61 22.31
C ARG A 56 14.29 1.70 23.55
N PRO A 57 13.42 0.68 23.59
CA PRO A 57 12.40 0.36 22.59
C PRO A 57 11.21 1.34 22.64
N VAL A 58 10.61 1.62 21.48
CA VAL A 58 9.30 2.29 21.40
C VAL A 58 8.15 1.28 21.57
N PRO A 59 6.95 1.69 22.00
CA PRO A 59 5.79 0.80 21.98
C PRO A 59 5.37 0.48 20.53
N PHE A 60 4.75 -0.68 20.30
CA PHE A 60 4.27 -1.14 18.97
C PHE A 60 3.40 -0.13 18.21
N ARG A 61 2.70 0.75 18.92
CA ARG A 61 1.85 1.80 18.36
C ARG A 61 2.60 3.06 17.89
N TRP A 62 3.90 3.15 18.16
CA TRP A 62 4.71 4.34 17.88
C TRP A 62 4.75 4.71 16.40
N PRO A 63 5.07 3.79 15.45
CA PRO A 63 5.19 4.17 14.04
C PRO A 63 3.89 4.74 13.46
N TRP A 64 2.76 4.22 13.93
CA TRP A 64 1.44 4.67 13.49
C TRP A 64 1.02 6.03 14.03
N GLY A 65 1.60 6.48 15.15
CA GLY A 65 1.37 7.81 15.71
C GLY A 65 -0.10 8.27 15.67
N VAL A 66 -0.36 9.41 15.01
CA VAL A 66 -1.70 9.99 14.89
C VAL A 66 -2.62 9.26 13.91
N ALA A 67 -2.11 8.34 13.09
CA ALA A 67 -2.95 7.56 12.18
C ALA A 67 -3.93 6.64 12.93
N LEU A 68 -3.56 6.13 14.11
CA LEU A 68 -4.47 5.29 14.90
C LEU A 68 -5.74 6.03 15.34
N PRO A 69 -5.66 7.18 16.04
CA PRO A 69 -6.87 7.92 16.40
C PRO A 69 -7.63 8.44 15.17
N GLU A 70 -6.97 8.79 14.08
CA GLU A 70 -7.64 9.18 12.82
C GLU A 70 -8.47 8.05 12.22
N LEU A 71 -7.92 6.82 12.16
CA LEU A 71 -8.64 5.64 11.67
C LEU A 71 -9.76 5.21 12.62
N ASP A 72 -9.59 5.43 13.91
CA ASP A 72 -10.60 5.10 14.92
C ASP A 72 -11.76 6.09 14.89
N ALA A 73 -11.47 7.38 14.68
CA ALA A 73 -12.49 8.40 14.46
C ALA A 73 -13.22 8.21 13.11
N ALA A 74 -12.49 7.83 12.06
CA ALA A 74 -13.05 7.59 10.74
C ALA A 74 -13.91 6.31 10.67
N ALA A 75 -13.61 5.32 11.52
CA ALA A 75 -14.28 4.02 11.58
C ALA A 75 -14.53 3.38 10.19
N PRO A 76 -13.48 3.19 9.36
CA PRO A 76 -13.66 2.56 8.05
C PRO A 76 -14.17 1.12 8.21
N ASP A 77 -15.01 0.68 7.27
CA ASP A 77 -15.57 -0.68 7.24
C ASP A 77 -14.49 -1.74 6.98
N VAL A 78 -13.46 -1.38 6.21
CA VAL A 78 -12.34 -2.26 5.85
C VAL A 78 -11.03 -1.48 5.83
N ARG A 79 -9.96 -2.06 6.36
CA ARG A 79 -8.59 -1.51 6.38
C ARG A 79 -7.65 -2.37 5.50
N VAL A 80 -7.14 -1.81 4.42
CA VAL A 80 -6.22 -2.48 3.48
C VAL A 80 -4.89 -1.74 3.41
N ILE A 81 -3.78 -2.47 3.49
CA ILE A 81 -2.42 -1.93 3.39
C ILE A 81 -1.58 -2.78 2.43
N ASN A 82 -0.53 -2.19 1.83
CA ASN A 82 0.56 -2.97 1.23
C ASN A 82 1.61 -3.23 2.31
N LEU A 83 1.82 -4.50 2.66
CA LEU A 83 2.87 -4.89 3.59
C LEU A 83 4.13 -5.21 2.79
N GLU A 84 5.03 -4.23 2.72
CA GLU A 84 6.22 -4.26 1.90
C GLU A 84 7.45 -4.65 2.71
N THR A 85 7.34 -5.78 3.39
CA THR A 85 8.43 -6.34 4.17
C THR A 85 8.24 -7.84 4.34
N SER A 86 9.35 -8.57 4.46
CA SER A 86 9.34 -9.96 4.89
C SER A 86 9.23 -10.04 6.42
N VAL A 87 8.29 -10.81 6.96
CA VAL A 87 8.15 -11.07 8.40
C VAL A 87 8.76 -12.44 8.71
N THR A 88 10.06 -12.47 9.02
CA THR A 88 10.82 -13.73 9.04
C THR A 88 12.05 -13.66 9.95
N ARG A 89 12.39 -14.79 10.57
CA ARG A 89 13.73 -15.08 11.12
C ARG A 89 14.50 -16.07 10.26
N ASP A 90 13.79 -16.80 9.39
CA ASP A 90 14.31 -17.78 8.46
C ASP A 90 14.64 -17.15 7.09
N GLY A 91 15.34 -17.92 6.27
CA GLY A 91 15.66 -17.58 4.89
C GLY A 91 17.00 -16.87 4.70
N ASP A 92 17.53 -17.03 3.50
CA ASP A 92 18.76 -16.39 3.04
C ASP A 92 18.42 -15.15 2.21
N PHE A 93 19.26 -14.13 2.29
CA PHE A 93 19.16 -12.97 1.42
C PHE A 93 18.99 -13.38 -0.05
N ALA A 94 17.95 -12.87 -0.70
CA ALA A 94 17.70 -13.11 -2.10
C ALA A 94 18.91 -12.68 -2.95
N PRO A 95 19.46 -13.54 -3.82
CA PRO A 95 20.61 -13.20 -4.64
C PRO A 95 20.35 -11.96 -5.50
N GLY A 96 21.31 -11.03 -5.52
CA GLY A 96 21.22 -9.82 -6.36
C GLY A 96 20.27 -8.74 -5.85
N LYS A 97 19.52 -8.97 -4.77
CA LYS A 97 18.66 -7.93 -4.18
C LYS A 97 19.51 -6.84 -3.53
N GLY A 98 19.21 -5.58 -3.85
CA GLY A 98 19.99 -4.42 -3.40
C GLY A 98 19.56 -3.83 -2.05
N VAL A 99 18.30 -4.01 -1.68
CA VAL A 99 17.65 -3.43 -0.48
C VAL A 99 16.79 -4.49 0.19
N HIS A 100 16.87 -4.60 1.52
CA HIS A 100 16.25 -5.71 2.25
C HIS A 100 15.45 -5.24 3.47
N TYR A 101 14.24 -5.75 3.62
CA TYR A 101 13.37 -5.49 4.78
C TYR A 101 13.01 -6.79 5.50
N ARG A 102 13.62 -7.01 6.67
CA ARG A 102 13.31 -8.10 7.61
C ARG A 102 12.65 -7.57 8.87
N MET A 103 11.35 -7.79 8.99
CA MET A 103 10.66 -7.59 10.26
C MET A 103 10.76 -8.86 11.11
N SER A 104 11.16 -8.71 12.37
CA SER A 104 11.09 -9.80 13.35
C SER A 104 9.63 -10.20 13.57
N PRO A 105 9.27 -11.50 13.53
CA PRO A 105 7.94 -11.98 13.89
C PRO A 105 7.50 -11.56 15.31
N GLY A 106 8.46 -11.34 16.23
CA GLY A 106 8.16 -10.81 17.56
C GLY A 106 7.58 -9.40 17.55
N ASN A 107 7.82 -8.63 16.48
CA ASN A 107 7.33 -7.27 16.30
C ASN A 107 5.97 -7.22 15.57
N LEU A 108 5.38 -8.35 15.18
CA LEU A 108 4.08 -8.41 14.49
C LEU A 108 2.94 -7.63 15.19
N PRO A 109 2.92 -7.49 16.54
CA PRO A 109 1.96 -6.59 17.19
C PRO A 109 2.02 -5.13 16.74
N CYS A 110 3.14 -4.65 16.17
CA CYS A 110 3.22 -3.36 15.50
C CYS A 110 2.29 -3.30 14.30
N LEU A 111 2.37 -4.28 13.39
CA LEU A 111 1.44 -4.38 12.25
C LEU A 111 -0.01 -4.51 12.71
N ALA A 112 -0.26 -5.35 13.71
CA ALA A 112 -1.61 -5.57 14.23
C ALA A 112 -2.23 -4.32 14.90
N ALA A 113 -1.42 -3.33 15.31
CA ALA A 113 -1.91 -2.12 15.97
C ALA A 113 -2.85 -1.29 15.08
N VAL A 114 -2.65 -1.30 13.74
CA VAL A 114 -3.55 -0.61 12.79
C VAL A 114 -4.81 -1.43 12.50
N ARG A 115 -4.89 -2.68 12.97
CA ARG A 115 -5.99 -3.63 12.74
C ARG A 115 -6.32 -3.80 11.24
N PRO A 116 -5.36 -4.16 10.38
CA PRO A 116 -5.63 -4.33 8.96
C PRO A 116 -6.52 -5.57 8.76
N ASP A 117 -7.55 -5.43 7.92
CA ASP A 117 -8.37 -6.56 7.48
C ASP A 117 -7.65 -7.39 6.41
N VAL A 118 -6.82 -6.72 5.59
CA VAL A 118 -6.04 -7.32 4.52
C VAL A 118 -4.65 -6.67 4.40
N CYS A 119 -3.62 -7.52 4.29
CA CYS A 119 -2.28 -7.14 3.84
C CYS A 119 -2.06 -7.62 2.40
N ALA A 120 -1.88 -6.69 1.47
CA ALA A 120 -1.40 -6.99 0.13
C ALA A 120 0.11 -7.29 0.18
N LEU A 121 0.55 -8.33 -0.53
CA LEU A 121 1.91 -8.87 -0.46
C LEU A 121 2.62 -8.96 -1.81
N ALA A 122 1.95 -8.70 -2.93
CA ALA A 122 2.58 -8.77 -4.25
C ALA A 122 3.46 -7.54 -4.52
N ASN A 123 4.55 -7.43 -3.78
CA ASN A 123 5.55 -6.36 -3.88
C ASN A 123 6.96 -6.94 -3.99
N ASN A 124 7.93 -6.05 -4.19
CA ASN A 124 9.34 -6.36 -4.40
C ASN A 124 10.15 -6.64 -3.11
N HIS A 125 9.49 -6.73 -1.94
CA HIS A 125 10.17 -6.95 -0.65
C HIS A 125 9.67 -8.16 0.15
N VAL A 126 8.61 -8.85 -0.30
CA VAL A 126 8.08 -10.05 0.38
C VAL A 126 8.99 -11.29 0.26
N LEU A 127 9.94 -11.29 -0.68
CA LEU A 127 10.88 -12.38 -0.96
C LEU A 127 12.34 -11.96 -0.72
N ASP A 128 12.60 -10.89 0.03
CA ASP A 128 13.96 -10.43 0.34
C ASP A 128 14.82 -11.50 1.02
N PHE A 129 14.18 -12.47 1.68
CA PHE A 129 14.82 -13.62 2.33
C PHE A 129 14.45 -14.96 1.69
N GLY A 130 14.16 -14.91 0.38
CA GLY A 130 13.82 -16.07 -0.42
C GLY A 130 12.50 -16.72 0.00
N ARG A 131 12.23 -17.89 -0.58
CA ARG A 131 10.94 -18.58 -0.43
C ARG A 131 10.67 -19.09 0.97
N ARG A 132 11.71 -19.49 1.71
CA ARG A 132 11.58 -19.84 3.13
C ARG A 132 11.13 -18.64 3.97
N GLY A 133 11.71 -17.46 3.71
CA GLY A 133 11.28 -16.23 4.36
C GLY A 133 9.86 -15.81 3.98
N LEU A 134 9.46 -15.98 2.72
CA LEU A 134 8.08 -15.80 2.29
C LEU A 134 7.12 -16.76 3.00
N GLU A 135 7.46 -18.04 3.09
CA GLU A 135 6.63 -19.05 3.74
C GLU A 135 6.47 -18.79 5.25
N GLU A 136 7.55 -18.41 5.95
CA GLU A 136 7.44 -17.97 7.35
C GLU A 136 6.61 -16.69 7.48
N THR A 137 6.73 -15.75 6.53
CA THR A 137 5.89 -14.53 6.49
C THR A 137 4.41 -14.90 6.39
N LEU A 138 4.04 -15.81 5.48
CA LEU A 138 2.68 -16.30 5.32
C LEU A 138 2.17 -16.97 6.61
N ASP A 139 3.00 -17.77 7.27
CA ASP A 139 2.65 -18.47 8.50
C ASP A 139 2.48 -17.51 9.69
N CYS A 140 3.33 -16.49 9.80
CA CYS A 140 3.23 -15.44 10.82
C CYS A 140 1.93 -14.65 10.67
N LEU A 141 1.60 -14.20 9.45
CA LEU A 141 0.39 -13.44 9.17
C LEU A 141 -0.87 -14.30 9.41
N ALA A 142 -0.87 -15.56 8.98
CA ALA A 142 -1.96 -16.49 9.24
C ALA A 142 -2.15 -16.75 10.75
N GLY A 143 -1.05 -16.94 11.50
CA GLY A 143 -1.07 -17.11 12.96
C GLY A 143 -1.61 -15.90 13.72
N ALA A 144 -1.46 -14.70 13.16
CA ALA A 144 -2.06 -13.47 13.67
C ALA A 144 -3.48 -13.18 13.13
N ALA A 145 -4.08 -14.12 12.40
CA ALA A 145 -5.39 -13.98 11.76
C ALA A 145 -5.49 -12.78 10.78
N LEU A 146 -4.37 -12.38 10.19
CA LEU A 146 -4.31 -11.35 9.16
C LEU A 146 -4.52 -11.99 7.79
N ARG A 147 -5.52 -11.50 7.04
CA ARG A 147 -5.75 -11.99 5.68
C ARG A 147 -4.71 -11.40 4.74
N THR A 148 -4.31 -12.17 3.76
CA THR A 148 -3.32 -11.77 2.77
C THR A 148 -3.84 -11.95 1.35
N ALA A 149 -3.28 -11.19 0.42
CA ALA A 149 -3.52 -11.33 -1.01
C ALA A 149 -2.21 -11.10 -1.79
N GLY A 150 -2.07 -11.76 -2.94
CA GLY A 150 -0.98 -11.48 -3.89
C GLY A 150 0.32 -12.25 -3.66
N ALA A 151 0.41 -13.05 -2.61
CA ALA A 151 1.49 -14.03 -2.43
C ALA A 151 0.92 -15.32 -1.83
N GLY A 152 1.53 -16.45 -2.16
CA GLY A 152 1.03 -17.75 -1.73
C GLY A 152 2.05 -18.86 -1.89
N ARG A 153 1.70 -20.05 -1.40
CA ARG A 153 2.52 -21.27 -1.52
C ARG A 153 2.55 -21.86 -2.93
N ASP A 154 1.64 -21.41 -3.78
CA ASP A 154 1.51 -21.76 -5.19
C ASP A 154 0.76 -20.63 -5.93
N ALA A 155 0.66 -20.74 -7.25
CA ALA A 155 0.02 -19.76 -8.12
C ALA A 155 -1.49 -19.58 -7.84
N VAL A 156 -2.17 -20.64 -7.38
CA VAL A 156 -3.61 -20.59 -7.05
C VAL A 156 -3.81 -19.76 -5.78
N ALA A 157 -3.01 -20.02 -4.74
CA ALA A 157 -3.03 -19.28 -3.49
C ALA A 157 -2.64 -17.81 -3.69
N ALA A 158 -1.58 -17.54 -4.46
CA ALA A 158 -1.14 -16.18 -4.76
C ALA A 158 -2.19 -15.37 -5.54
N GLY A 159 -2.89 -16.02 -6.48
CA GLY A 159 -3.92 -15.40 -7.32
C GLY A 159 -5.30 -15.25 -6.67
N ARG A 160 -5.52 -15.80 -5.47
CA ARG A 160 -6.81 -15.78 -4.77
C ARG A 160 -7.00 -14.44 -4.04
N PRO A 161 -8.20 -13.83 -4.08
CA PRO A 161 -8.45 -12.63 -3.31
C PRO A 161 -8.57 -12.93 -1.81
N ALA A 162 -8.18 -11.97 -0.98
CA ALA A 162 -8.68 -11.90 0.39
C ALA A 162 -10.16 -11.49 0.36
N VAL A 163 -10.99 -12.13 1.17
CA VAL A 163 -12.43 -11.89 1.23
C VAL A 163 -12.79 -11.36 2.61
N VAL A 164 -13.30 -10.13 2.66
CA VAL A 164 -13.74 -9.45 3.88
C VAL A 164 -15.27 -9.36 3.86
N PRO A 165 -15.99 -10.06 4.77
CA PRO A 165 -17.42 -9.88 4.93
C PRO A 165 -17.73 -8.46 5.42
N LEU A 166 -18.72 -7.80 4.82
CA LEU A 166 -19.15 -6.47 5.24
C LEU A 166 -20.30 -6.57 6.25
N ALA A 167 -20.22 -5.78 7.33
CA ALA A 167 -21.27 -5.76 8.36
C ALA A 167 -22.65 -5.35 7.82
N THR A 168 -22.67 -4.53 6.76
CA THR A 168 -23.87 -4.05 6.07
C THR A 168 -24.38 -5.04 5.00
N GLY A 169 -23.79 -6.23 4.89
CA GLY A 169 -24.08 -7.24 3.88
C GLY A 169 -23.23 -7.09 2.62
N GLY A 170 -22.93 -8.22 1.96
CA GLY A 170 -21.99 -8.27 0.83
C GLY A 170 -20.56 -8.57 1.28
N ARG A 171 -19.60 -8.45 0.36
CA ARG A 171 -18.19 -8.74 0.60
C ARG A 171 -17.31 -7.72 -0.12
N LEU A 172 -16.14 -7.46 0.45
CA LEU A 172 -15.05 -6.80 -0.24
C LEU A 172 -13.98 -7.84 -0.61
N LEU A 173 -13.63 -7.90 -1.89
CA LEU A 173 -12.58 -8.75 -2.44
C LEU A 173 -11.33 -7.90 -2.67
N VAL A 174 -10.21 -8.28 -2.07
CA VAL A 174 -8.91 -7.64 -2.34
C VAL A 174 -8.03 -8.61 -3.11
N PHE A 175 -7.72 -8.25 -4.34
CA PHE A 175 -6.65 -8.89 -5.12
C PHE A 175 -5.36 -8.08 -4.95
N SER A 176 -4.21 -8.71 -5.18
CA SER A 176 -2.93 -8.00 -5.21
C SER A 176 -2.07 -8.55 -6.36
N LEU A 177 -1.43 -7.66 -7.10
CA LEU A 177 -0.59 -7.95 -8.25
C LEU A 177 0.73 -7.18 -8.13
N GLY A 178 1.83 -7.83 -8.49
CA GLY A 178 3.15 -7.21 -8.53
C GLY A 178 3.69 -7.23 -9.95
N THR A 179 4.36 -6.16 -10.38
CA THR A 179 4.86 -6.03 -11.75
C THR A 179 6.38 -6.00 -11.85
N ALA A 180 6.93 -6.31 -13.03
CA ALA A 180 8.38 -6.20 -13.22
C ALA A 180 8.90 -4.76 -13.12
N SER A 181 8.06 -3.76 -13.44
CA SER A 181 8.47 -2.35 -13.42
C SER A 181 8.78 -1.81 -12.02
N SER A 182 8.26 -2.45 -10.97
CA SER A 182 8.59 -2.15 -9.56
C SER A 182 9.77 -2.98 -9.01
N GLY A 183 10.52 -3.65 -9.88
CA GLY A 183 11.73 -4.39 -9.50
C GLY A 183 11.47 -5.81 -9.00
N ILE A 184 10.30 -6.38 -9.26
CA ILE A 184 10.02 -7.79 -9.00
C ILE A 184 10.63 -8.63 -10.14
N PRO A 185 11.57 -9.54 -9.88
CA PRO A 185 12.08 -10.44 -10.92
C PRO A 185 11.03 -11.50 -11.28
N ASP A 186 11.07 -11.97 -12.51
CA ASP A 186 10.12 -12.95 -13.05
C ASP A 186 10.16 -14.29 -12.30
N ASP A 187 11.34 -14.69 -11.83
CA ASP A 187 11.53 -15.93 -11.07
C ASP A 187 10.83 -15.91 -9.70
N TRP A 188 10.43 -14.74 -9.18
CA TRP A 188 9.64 -14.61 -7.95
C TRP A 188 8.15 -14.95 -8.15
N ALA A 189 7.70 -15.09 -9.40
CA ALA A 189 6.34 -15.57 -9.69
C ALA A 189 6.07 -16.92 -9.00
N ALA A 190 4.89 -17.01 -8.38
CA ALA A 190 4.38 -18.29 -7.89
C ALA A 190 4.07 -19.22 -9.07
N THR A 191 4.41 -20.50 -8.94
CA THR A 191 4.09 -21.56 -9.91
C THR A 191 3.14 -22.58 -9.27
N GLU A 192 2.76 -23.62 -10.01
CA GLU A 192 1.89 -24.69 -9.48
C GLU A 192 2.45 -25.35 -8.21
N ASP A 193 3.78 -25.40 -8.08
CA ASP A 193 4.52 -26.15 -7.07
C ASP A 193 5.51 -25.28 -6.27
N ARG A 194 5.44 -23.95 -6.41
CA ARG A 194 6.42 -23.03 -5.82
C ARG A 194 5.77 -21.76 -5.29
N SER A 195 6.11 -21.44 -4.04
CA SER A 195 5.66 -20.22 -3.36
C SER A 195 6.18 -18.97 -4.05
N GLY A 196 5.40 -17.90 -4.10
CA GLY A 196 5.80 -16.66 -4.77
C GLY A 196 4.70 -15.62 -4.81
N VAL A 197 4.89 -14.61 -5.66
CA VAL A 197 3.91 -13.52 -5.84
C VAL A 197 3.02 -13.74 -7.07
N ALA A 198 1.84 -13.11 -7.05
CA ALA A 198 0.96 -12.95 -8.20
C ALA A 198 1.58 -11.94 -9.20
N PHE A 199 2.62 -12.40 -9.88
CA PHE A 199 3.43 -11.60 -10.79
C PHE A 199 2.73 -11.31 -12.11
N VAL A 200 2.99 -10.13 -12.66
CA VAL A 200 2.61 -9.69 -13.99
C VAL A 200 3.84 -9.08 -14.65
N GLU A 201 4.32 -9.65 -15.76
CA GLU A 201 5.52 -9.15 -16.46
C GLU A 201 5.41 -7.66 -16.80
N GLY A 202 4.24 -7.21 -17.23
CA GLY A 202 3.96 -5.79 -17.34
C GLY A 202 2.51 -5.47 -17.71
N PRO A 203 2.15 -4.17 -17.66
CA PRO A 203 0.83 -3.69 -18.05
C PRO A 203 0.52 -4.08 -19.51
N SER A 204 -0.46 -4.93 -19.73
CA SER A 204 -0.87 -5.37 -21.06
C SER A 204 -2.34 -5.79 -21.12
N ALA A 205 -2.92 -5.78 -22.32
CA ALA A 205 -4.29 -6.26 -22.53
C ALA A 205 -4.45 -7.73 -22.15
N GLY A 206 -3.44 -8.56 -22.41
CA GLY A 206 -3.43 -9.98 -22.02
C GLY A 206 -3.43 -10.17 -20.51
N ALA A 207 -2.61 -9.41 -19.78
CA ALA A 207 -2.59 -9.42 -18.32
C ALA A 207 -3.94 -8.98 -17.74
N ALA A 208 -4.55 -7.93 -18.30
CA ALA A 208 -5.85 -7.43 -17.86
C ALA A 208 -6.95 -8.47 -18.11
N ALA A 209 -6.94 -9.13 -19.27
CA ALA A 209 -7.90 -10.20 -19.59
C ALA A 209 -7.74 -11.43 -18.68
N ALA A 210 -6.50 -11.82 -18.36
CA ALA A 210 -6.22 -12.90 -17.42
C ALA A 210 -6.73 -12.57 -16.01
N PHE A 211 -6.48 -11.35 -15.54
CA PHE A 211 -7.04 -10.87 -14.27
C PHE A 211 -8.57 -10.84 -14.30
N ALA A 212 -9.18 -10.33 -15.38
CA ALA A 212 -10.63 -10.30 -15.55
C ALA A 212 -11.25 -11.70 -15.47
N GLY A 213 -10.56 -12.73 -15.96
CA GLY A 213 -10.94 -14.13 -15.78
C GLY A 213 -11.04 -14.53 -14.30
N ARG A 214 -10.00 -14.24 -13.51
CA ARG A 214 -9.97 -14.52 -12.06
C ARG A 214 -11.01 -13.72 -11.28
N LEU A 215 -11.19 -12.45 -11.63
CA LEU A 215 -12.21 -11.60 -11.01
C LEU A 215 -13.61 -12.18 -11.22
N ARG A 216 -13.96 -12.58 -12.45
CA ARG A 216 -15.27 -13.18 -12.76
C ARG A 216 -15.54 -14.49 -12.04
N GLN A 217 -14.51 -15.27 -11.72
CA GLN A 217 -14.66 -16.51 -10.94
C GLN A 217 -14.96 -16.25 -9.46
N SER A 218 -14.57 -15.08 -8.93
CA SER A 218 -14.65 -14.77 -7.50
C SER A 218 -15.80 -13.79 -7.17
N LYS A 219 -16.02 -12.80 -8.03
CA LYS A 219 -16.96 -11.69 -7.84
C LYS A 219 -18.39 -12.14 -8.09
N ARG A 220 -19.28 -11.78 -7.17
CA ARG A 220 -20.73 -11.99 -7.21
C ARG A 220 -21.46 -10.64 -7.20
N PRO A 221 -22.74 -10.59 -7.58
CA PRO A 221 -23.54 -9.37 -7.43
C PRO A 221 -23.48 -8.86 -5.98
N GLY A 222 -23.20 -7.57 -5.81
CA GLY A 222 -23.06 -6.92 -4.50
C GLY A 222 -21.68 -7.03 -3.85
N ASP A 223 -20.69 -7.68 -4.49
CA ASP A 223 -19.30 -7.60 -4.03
C ASP A 223 -18.63 -6.31 -4.52
N ILE A 224 -17.80 -5.73 -3.66
CA ILE A 224 -16.84 -4.66 -4.02
C ILE A 224 -15.48 -5.33 -4.29
N ALA A 225 -14.78 -4.92 -5.34
CA ALA A 225 -13.49 -5.45 -5.76
C ALA A 225 -12.43 -4.34 -5.74
N VAL A 226 -11.40 -4.58 -4.94
CA VAL A 226 -10.17 -3.80 -4.87
C VAL A 226 -9.04 -4.62 -5.49
N VAL A 227 -8.19 -3.97 -6.28
CA VAL A 227 -6.92 -4.57 -6.71
C VAL A 227 -5.77 -3.68 -6.24
N SER A 228 -4.94 -4.20 -5.34
CA SER A 228 -3.66 -3.59 -5.01
C SER A 228 -2.66 -3.92 -6.11
N VAL A 229 -1.94 -2.91 -6.62
CA VAL A 229 -0.97 -3.13 -7.68
C VAL A 229 0.33 -2.41 -7.38
N HIS A 230 1.41 -3.18 -7.27
CA HIS A 230 2.74 -2.67 -7.00
C HIS A 230 3.50 -2.52 -8.34
N TRP A 231 3.63 -1.29 -8.84
CA TRP A 231 4.10 -1.02 -10.20
C TRP A 231 4.96 0.24 -10.32
N GLY A 232 5.62 0.36 -11.47
CA GLY A 232 6.18 1.62 -11.94
C GLY A 232 7.41 2.08 -11.18
N ALA A 233 7.85 3.29 -11.51
CA ALA A 233 9.02 3.89 -10.89
C ALA A 233 8.72 4.39 -9.46
N ASN A 234 9.70 4.22 -8.57
CA ASN A 234 9.60 4.68 -7.18
C ASN A 234 9.49 6.21 -7.05
N TRP A 235 9.95 6.96 -8.05
CA TRP A 235 10.00 8.42 -8.06
C TRP A 235 9.47 9.00 -9.37
N GLY A 236 8.69 10.06 -9.26
CA GLY A 236 8.14 10.77 -10.42
C GLY A 236 6.61 10.83 -10.42
N TYR A 237 6.08 11.99 -10.83
CA TYR A 237 4.63 12.18 -10.93
C TYR A 237 4.02 11.69 -12.24
N GLY A 238 4.81 11.56 -13.31
CA GLY A 238 4.34 11.05 -14.59
C GLY A 238 3.95 9.58 -14.47
N VAL A 239 2.77 9.22 -14.99
CA VAL A 239 2.28 7.84 -15.03
C VAL A 239 2.42 7.30 -16.45
N ASP A 240 2.96 6.09 -16.61
CA ASP A 240 3.14 5.50 -17.93
C ASP A 240 1.77 5.24 -18.58
N ARG A 241 1.66 5.49 -19.90
CA ARG A 241 0.41 5.23 -20.64
C ARG A 241 -0.04 3.78 -20.56
N ALA A 242 0.90 2.83 -20.48
CA ALA A 242 0.60 1.42 -20.31
C ALA A 242 0.00 1.13 -18.93
N GLU A 243 0.50 1.79 -17.87
CA GLU A 243 -0.07 1.70 -16.51
C GLU A 243 -1.49 2.26 -16.47
N ILE A 244 -1.72 3.43 -17.09
CA ILE A 244 -3.05 4.05 -17.23
C ILE A 244 -4.01 3.11 -17.96
N ALA A 245 -3.62 2.62 -19.13
CA ALA A 245 -4.45 1.72 -19.94
C ALA A 245 -4.76 0.42 -19.20
N PHE A 246 -3.81 -0.10 -18.43
CA PHE A 246 -4.02 -1.29 -17.62
C PHE A 246 -4.97 -1.03 -16.46
N ALA A 247 -4.81 0.07 -15.71
CA ALA A 247 -5.75 0.46 -14.64
C ALA A 247 -7.19 0.63 -15.17
N HIS A 248 -7.35 1.28 -16.33
CA HIS A 248 -8.65 1.42 -17.01
C HIS A 248 -9.22 0.06 -17.42
N ALA A 249 -8.40 -0.84 -17.96
CA ALA A 249 -8.82 -2.19 -18.32
C ALA A 249 -9.24 -3.03 -17.10
N LEU A 250 -8.59 -2.86 -15.94
CA LEU A 250 -8.99 -3.50 -14.69
C LEU A 250 -10.36 -2.96 -14.22
N VAL A 251 -10.57 -1.65 -14.27
CA VAL A 251 -11.87 -1.02 -13.97
C VAL A 251 -12.96 -1.53 -14.92
N ASP A 252 -12.69 -1.58 -16.22
CA ASP A 252 -13.61 -2.07 -17.24
C ASP A 252 -13.95 -3.56 -17.07
N ALA A 253 -13.05 -4.35 -16.47
CA ALA A 253 -13.31 -5.73 -16.10
C ALA A 253 -14.18 -5.88 -14.84
N GLY A 254 -14.48 -4.79 -14.14
CA GLY A 254 -15.33 -4.76 -12.94
C GLY A 254 -14.58 -4.54 -11.63
N VAL A 255 -13.35 -4.03 -11.65
CA VAL A 255 -12.70 -3.50 -10.44
C VAL A 255 -13.34 -2.18 -10.04
N ASP A 256 -13.60 -2.01 -8.75
CA ASP A 256 -14.22 -0.80 -8.22
C ASP A 256 -13.19 0.20 -7.68
N ILE A 257 -12.04 -0.30 -7.19
CA ILE A 257 -10.91 0.51 -6.73
C ILE A 257 -9.58 -0.12 -7.16
N VAL A 258 -8.73 0.67 -7.82
CA VAL A 258 -7.33 0.33 -8.08
C VAL A 258 -6.45 1.05 -7.06
N HIS A 259 -5.67 0.28 -6.30
CA HIS A 259 -4.86 0.72 -5.17
C HIS A 259 -3.38 0.56 -5.53
N GLY A 260 -2.77 1.57 -6.16
CA GLY A 260 -1.39 1.54 -6.62
C GLY A 260 -0.35 1.84 -5.53
N HIS A 261 0.82 1.20 -5.64
CA HIS A 261 1.94 1.22 -4.69
C HIS A 261 3.30 1.37 -5.39
N SER A 262 4.41 1.23 -4.66
CA SER A 262 5.83 1.29 -5.11
C SER A 262 6.42 2.69 -5.20
N SER A 263 5.61 3.72 -5.47
CA SER A 263 6.07 5.09 -5.40
C SER A 263 6.26 5.51 -3.95
N HIS A 264 7.41 6.06 -3.59
CA HIS A 264 7.70 6.50 -2.21
C HIS A 264 7.04 7.83 -1.83
N HIS A 265 6.28 8.41 -2.76
CA HIS A 265 5.48 9.61 -2.54
C HIS A 265 4.08 9.44 -3.17
N PRO A 266 3.05 10.13 -2.66
CA PRO A 266 1.74 10.15 -3.28
C PRO A 266 1.81 10.60 -4.75
N ARG A 267 1.13 9.85 -5.62
CA ARG A 267 0.97 10.13 -7.05
C ARG A 267 -0.48 10.53 -7.36
N PRO A 268 -0.76 11.01 -8.59
CA PRO A 268 -2.10 11.44 -8.97
C PRO A 268 -3.17 10.37 -8.79
N LEU A 269 -4.41 10.82 -8.68
CA LEU A 269 -5.59 9.98 -8.53
C LEU A 269 -6.65 10.37 -9.55
N GLU A 270 -7.39 9.38 -10.02
CA GLU A 270 -8.35 9.49 -11.10
C GLU A 270 -9.71 8.89 -10.72
N ALA A 271 -10.78 9.60 -11.05
CA ALA A 271 -12.14 9.05 -11.07
C ALA A 271 -12.49 8.57 -12.49
N TYR A 272 -12.14 7.33 -12.84
CA TYR A 272 -12.39 6.75 -14.15
C TYR A 272 -13.71 5.96 -14.16
N ARG A 273 -14.68 6.35 -15.00
CA ARG A 273 -16.02 5.71 -15.09
C ARG A 273 -16.72 5.54 -13.73
N GLY A 274 -16.53 6.53 -12.85
CA GLY A 274 -17.07 6.52 -11.50
C GLY A 274 -16.39 5.54 -10.55
N ARG A 275 -15.21 5.03 -10.89
CA ARG A 275 -14.34 4.18 -10.06
C ARG A 275 -13.05 4.91 -9.70
N LEU A 276 -12.40 4.52 -8.62
CA LEU A 276 -11.17 5.17 -8.18
C LEU A 276 -9.94 4.43 -8.73
N VAL A 277 -8.99 5.19 -9.25
CA VAL A 277 -7.62 4.75 -9.50
C VAL A 277 -6.67 5.61 -8.68
N LEU A 278 -5.95 4.98 -7.76
CA LEU A 278 -4.79 5.54 -7.07
C LEU A 278 -3.55 5.05 -7.82
N TYR A 279 -2.79 5.94 -8.49
CA TYR A 279 -1.63 5.50 -9.27
C TYR A 279 -0.38 5.21 -8.42
N GLY A 280 -0.37 5.66 -7.18
CA GLY A 280 0.69 5.42 -6.20
C GLY A 280 0.33 6.10 -4.89
N CYS A 281 0.20 5.32 -3.82
CA CYS A 281 -0.20 5.82 -2.51
C CYS A 281 0.92 6.49 -1.72
N GLY A 282 2.18 6.38 -2.16
CA GLY A 282 3.31 6.74 -1.32
C GLY A 282 3.63 5.64 -0.31
N ASP A 283 4.68 5.88 0.45
CA ASP A 283 4.90 5.12 1.67
C ASP A 283 3.88 5.56 2.73
N LEU A 284 3.64 4.71 3.74
CA LEU A 284 2.87 5.05 4.93
C LEU A 284 3.73 4.92 6.19
N VAL A 285 4.54 3.87 6.31
CA VAL A 285 5.49 3.70 7.42
C VAL A 285 6.78 3.13 6.86
N ASP A 286 7.90 3.79 7.13
CA ASP A 286 9.25 3.42 6.67
C ASP A 286 10.31 4.07 7.58
N ASP A 287 11.56 4.01 7.13
CA ASP A 287 12.76 4.56 7.75
C ASP A 287 13.57 5.44 6.78
N TYR A 288 12.90 6.20 5.90
CA TYR A 288 13.56 7.00 4.85
C TYR A 288 14.09 8.35 5.35
N GLU A 289 13.71 8.77 6.56
CA GLU A 289 14.14 10.03 7.16
C GLU A 289 15.67 10.18 7.14
N GLY A 290 16.15 11.26 6.53
CA GLY A 290 17.58 11.56 6.39
C GLY A 290 18.26 10.93 5.18
N ILE A 291 17.55 10.14 4.37
CA ILE A 291 18.04 9.68 3.06
C ILE A 291 17.84 10.79 2.02
N GLY A 292 18.93 11.24 1.38
CA GLY A 292 18.89 12.33 0.40
C GLY A 292 18.76 11.89 -1.06
N GLY A 293 18.51 12.86 -1.95
CA GLY A 293 18.50 12.69 -3.42
C GLY A 293 17.13 12.82 -4.08
N HIS A 294 16.06 12.86 -3.29
CA HIS A 294 14.67 12.89 -3.76
C HIS A 294 13.78 13.89 -3.00
N GLU A 295 14.38 14.86 -2.32
CA GLU A 295 13.72 15.81 -1.41
C GLU A 295 12.59 16.60 -2.09
N GLY A 296 12.69 16.82 -3.41
CA GLY A 296 11.66 17.50 -4.20
C GLY A 296 10.32 16.76 -4.29
N TYR A 297 10.30 15.46 -3.97
CA TYR A 297 9.09 14.64 -3.92
C TYR A 297 8.41 14.65 -2.55
N ARG A 298 9.08 15.17 -1.51
CA ARG A 298 8.57 15.22 -0.13
C ARG A 298 8.05 13.85 0.31
N ASP A 299 8.92 12.85 0.20
CA ASP A 299 8.72 11.52 0.77
C ASP A 299 8.78 11.55 2.30
N ASP A 300 8.62 12.68 2.98
CA ASP A 300 8.22 12.74 4.38
C ASP A 300 6.70 12.89 4.53
N LEU A 301 5.98 13.30 3.48
CA LEU A 301 4.54 13.48 3.48
C LEU A 301 3.81 12.20 3.12
N ARG A 302 2.74 11.92 3.88
CA ARG A 302 2.03 10.63 3.91
C ARG A 302 0.53 10.89 3.83
N LEU A 303 -0.23 9.92 3.33
CA LEU A 303 -1.70 10.03 3.26
C LEU A 303 -2.39 8.79 3.81
N LEU A 304 -3.43 9.02 4.62
CA LEU A 304 -4.48 8.03 4.82
C LEU A 304 -5.57 8.27 3.77
N TYR A 305 -5.87 7.28 2.93
CA TYR A 305 -6.95 7.37 1.95
C TYR A 305 -8.22 6.71 2.49
N LEU A 306 -9.25 7.50 2.75
CA LEU A 306 -10.58 7.04 3.16
C LEU A 306 -11.53 7.16 1.97
N VAL A 307 -11.78 6.02 1.34
CA VAL A 307 -12.51 5.93 0.08
C VAL A 307 -13.90 5.38 0.34
N SER A 308 -14.93 6.17 0.04
CA SER A 308 -16.31 5.75 0.13
C SER A 308 -16.84 5.35 -1.24
N VAL A 309 -17.47 4.19 -1.31
CA VAL A 309 -18.15 3.67 -2.51
C VAL A 309 -19.58 3.27 -2.18
N ALA A 310 -20.49 3.39 -3.15
CA ALA A 310 -21.85 2.88 -3.00
C ALA A 310 -21.84 1.35 -2.89
N ARG A 311 -22.53 0.79 -1.90
CA ARG A 311 -22.50 -0.65 -1.57
C ARG A 311 -22.99 -1.53 -2.71
N ASP A 312 -24.02 -1.09 -3.43
CA ASP A 312 -24.73 -1.88 -4.45
C ASP A 312 -23.96 -1.99 -5.77
N SER A 313 -23.19 -0.96 -6.09
CA SER A 313 -22.61 -0.74 -7.40
C SER A 313 -21.09 -0.64 -7.36
N GLY A 314 -20.51 -0.32 -6.20
CA GLY A 314 -19.09 0.03 -6.01
C GLY A 314 -18.73 1.42 -6.54
N ARG A 315 -19.73 2.23 -6.94
CA ARG A 315 -19.51 3.55 -7.53
C ARG A 315 -18.86 4.48 -6.50
N LEU A 316 -17.81 5.19 -6.88
CA LEU A 316 -17.13 6.16 -6.04
C LEU A 316 -18.11 7.26 -5.59
N THR A 317 -18.22 7.46 -4.27
CA THR A 317 -19.05 8.50 -3.66
C THR A 317 -18.22 9.56 -2.96
N GLY A 318 -16.98 9.25 -2.57
CA GLY A 318 -16.06 10.24 -2.03
C GLY A 318 -14.66 9.70 -1.76
N VAL A 319 -13.68 10.60 -1.73
CA VAL A 319 -12.33 10.33 -1.23
C VAL A 319 -11.99 11.43 -0.25
N ARG A 320 -11.70 11.06 1.00
CA ARG A 320 -11.11 11.92 2.02
C ARG A 320 -9.69 11.44 2.28
N MET A 321 -8.72 12.35 2.19
CA MET A 321 -7.33 12.07 2.46
C MET A 321 -6.90 12.83 3.72
N VAL A 322 -6.19 12.17 4.63
CA VAL A 322 -5.62 12.79 5.84
C VAL A 322 -4.11 12.96 5.63
N PRO A 323 -3.62 14.19 5.46
CA PRO A 323 -2.19 14.49 5.36
C PRO A 323 -1.46 14.28 6.67
N LEU A 324 -0.40 13.50 6.60
CA LEU A 324 0.50 13.16 7.70
C LEU A 324 1.94 13.46 7.29
N GLN A 325 2.83 13.51 8.27
CA GLN A 325 4.27 13.65 8.08
C GLN A 325 5.00 12.59 8.90
N ALA A 326 5.97 11.91 8.30
CA ALA A 326 6.89 11.01 8.99
C ALA A 326 7.97 11.82 9.71
N ARG A 327 8.02 11.69 11.05
CA ARG A 327 9.07 12.26 11.89
C ARG A 327 9.39 11.31 13.03
N ARG A 328 10.67 11.00 13.26
CA ARG A 328 11.13 10.08 14.33
C ARG A 328 10.54 8.67 14.18
N MET A 329 10.47 8.19 12.94
CA MET A 329 9.83 6.95 12.50
C MET A 329 8.41 6.82 13.04
N ARG A 330 7.66 7.92 13.00
CA ARG A 330 6.31 8.04 13.53
C ARG A 330 5.49 9.01 12.69
N LEU A 331 4.23 8.65 12.47
CA LEU A 331 3.26 9.52 11.80
C LEU A 331 2.76 10.63 12.73
N GLU A 332 3.00 11.87 12.33
CA GLU A 332 2.47 13.10 12.93
C GLU A 332 1.52 13.81 11.95
N HIS A 333 0.71 14.76 12.41
CA HIS A 333 -0.10 15.56 11.48
C HIS A 333 0.80 16.45 10.63
N ALA A 334 0.56 16.49 9.32
CA ALA A 334 1.24 17.44 8.46
C ALA A 334 0.87 18.88 8.88
N THR A 335 1.81 19.82 8.71
CA THR A 335 1.52 21.23 8.94
C THR A 335 0.51 21.75 7.92
N PRO A 336 -0.17 22.89 8.17
CA PRO A 336 -1.03 23.51 7.16
C PRO A 336 -0.27 23.90 5.88
N GLU A 337 1.02 24.20 5.98
CA GLU A 337 1.87 24.48 4.82
C GLU A 337 2.12 23.22 3.99
N ASP A 338 2.53 22.13 4.64
CA ASP A 338 2.76 20.84 3.98
C ASP A 338 1.47 20.26 3.39
N THR A 339 0.35 20.44 4.09
CA THR A 339 -0.99 20.07 3.59
C THR A 339 -1.32 20.81 2.30
N ARG A 340 -1.06 22.13 2.25
CA ARG A 340 -1.26 22.92 1.02
C ARG A 340 -0.31 22.48 -0.09
N TRP A 341 0.97 22.23 0.23
CA TRP A 341 1.93 21.73 -0.74
C TRP A 341 1.46 20.41 -1.38
N LEU A 342 1.00 19.47 -0.55
CA LEU A 342 0.50 18.18 -1.02
C LEU A 342 -0.78 18.34 -1.86
N CYS A 343 -1.68 19.23 -1.45
CA CYS A 343 -2.87 19.60 -2.21
C CYS A 343 -2.49 20.14 -3.60
N ASP A 344 -1.56 21.10 -3.67
CA ASP A 344 -1.16 21.77 -4.92
C ASP A 344 -0.48 20.80 -5.88
N VAL A 345 0.37 19.90 -5.37
CA VAL A 345 1.07 18.88 -6.17
C VAL A 345 0.08 17.87 -6.73
N LEU A 346 -0.79 17.30 -5.89
CA LEU A 346 -1.77 16.32 -6.32
C LEU A 346 -2.82 16.96 -7.25
N ASP A 347 -3.21 18.21 -7.01
CA ASP A 347 -4.11 18.92 -7.92
C ASP A 347 -3.45 19.12 -9.29
N ARG A 348 -2.24 19.67 -9.32
CA ARG A 348 -1.48 19.97 -10.55
C ARG A 348 -1.37 18.75 -11.45
N HIS A 349 -0.96 17.62 -10.87
CA HIS A 349 -0.78 16.39 -11.61
C HIS A 349 -2.10 15.61 -11.81
N GLY A 350 -3.11 15.81 -10.96
CA GLY A 350 -4.45 15.24 -11.16
C GLY A 350 -5.22 15.84 -12.34
N ARG A 351 -4.88 17.06 -12.79
CA ARG A 351 -5.61 17.74 -13.90
C ARG A 351 -5.55 16.97 -15.21
N GLU A 352 -4.45 16.28 -15.49
CA GLU A 352 -4.30 15.49 -16.72
C GLU A 352 -5.25 14.28 -16.73
N PHE A 353 -5.63 13.80 -15.54
CA PHE A 353 -6.61 12.73 -15.31
C PHE A 353 -8.05 13.24 -15.13
N GLY A 354 -8.31 14.52 -15.45
CA GLY A 354 -9.64 15.09 -15.27
C GLY A 354 -10.06 15.17 -13.79
N SER A 355 -9.11 15.28 -12.87
CA SER A 355 -9.35 15.32 -11.42
C SER A 355 -8.82 16.62 -10.80
N ARG A 356 -9.42 17.02 -9.68
CA ARG A 356 -9.00 18.12 -8.81
C ARG A 356 -8.82 17.60 -7.39
N VAL A 357 -7.85 18.16 -6.69
CA VAL A 357 -7.69 17.93 -5.26
C VAL A 357 -7.88 19.25 -4.53
N ASP A 358 -8.73 19.24 -3.52
CA ASP A 358 -9.10 20.43 -2.78
C ASP A 358 -8.93 20.24 -1.29
N ALA A 359 -8.45 21.28 -0.62
CA ALA A 359 -8.38 21.33 0.83
C ALA A 359 -9.78 21.40 1.44
N GLY A 360 -10.02 20.52 2.40
CA GLY A 360 -11.20 20.51 3.27
C GLY A 360 -10.99 21.38 4.53
N PRO A 361 -12.07 21.63 5.29
CA PRO A 361 -12.06 22.54 6.45
C PRO A 361 -11.16 22.06 7.61
N ASP A 362 -10.93 20.75 7.73
CA ASP A 362 -10.21 20.14 8.85
C ASP A 362 -8.77 19.72 8.49
N GLY A 363 -8.15 20.39 7.50
CA GLY A 363 -6.82 20.03 7.01
C GLY A 363 -6.77 18.71 6.22
N THR A 364 -7.94 18.13 5.90
CA THR A 364 -8.05 16.99 4.99
C THR A 364 -8.02 17.43 3.54
N LEU A 365 -7.77 16.51 2.61
CA LEU A 365 -7.89 16.76 1.18
C LEU A 365 -9.03 15.92 0.60
N THR A 366 -9.67 16.40 -0.46
CA THR A 366 -10.77 15.71 -1.13
C THR A 366 -10.55 15.64 -2.63
N LEU A 367 -11.00 14.56 -3.27
CA LEU A 367 -10.98 14.39 -4.72
C LEU A 367 -12.29 14.91 -5.34
N ARG A 368 -12.20 15.75 -6.37
CA ARG A 368 -13.34 16.18 -7.19
C ARG A 368 -13.08 15.92 -8.68
N PRO A 369 -13.96 15.22 -9.42
CA PRO A 369 -13.83 15.07 -10.86
C PRO A 369 -14.13 16.39 -11.58
N LEU A 370 -13.32 16.74 -12.59
CA LEU A 370 -13.44 17.97 -13.40
C LEU A 370 -14.60 17.93 -14.38
N ARG A 371 -14.97 16.74 -14.84
CA ARG A 371 -16.15 16.55 -15.67
C ARG A 371 -17.21 15.88 -14.82
N ALA A 372 -18.15 16.69 -14.34
CA ALA A 372 -19.43 16.21 -13.85
C ALA A 372 -20.26 15.70 -15.04
N THR A 373 -19.90 14.54 -15.59
CA THR A 373 -20.83 13.73 -16.35
C THR A 373 -21.35 12.64 -15.42
N TRP A 374 -22.11 13.10 -14.42
CA TRP A 374 -23.03 12.28 -13.61
C TRP A 374 -24.47 12.49 -14.11
N LEU A 375 -24.66 12.45 -15.44
CA LEU A 375 -25.93 12.50 -16.16
C LEU A 375 -25.60 11.77 -17.48
N VAL A 376 -26.16 10.61 -17.83
CA VAL A 376 -27.58 10.20 -17.88
C VAL A 376 -27.71 8.73 -17.51
#